data_AF-A0A8S9FI73-F1
#
_entry.id   AF-A0A8S9FI73-F1
#
_cell.length_a   1.000
_cell.length_b   1.000
_cell.length_c   1.000
_cell.angle_alpha   90.00
_cell.angle_beta   90.00
_cell.angle_gamma   90.00
#
_symmetry.space_group_name_H-M   'P 1'
#
loop_
_entity.id
_entity.type
_entity.pdbx_description
1 polymer ?
#
loop_
_entity_poly.entity_id
_entity_poly.type
_entity_poly.pdbx_seq_one_letter_code
_entity_poly.pdbx_strand_id
1 'polypeptide(L)'
;MIPSYDPNDTEAGLKLLEDLTSNAEAIQEQVLHEILSQNSGTQYLRAFLDGESDKNQQSFKNKVPVVNYDDIKPFIQRIADGESSDIVSVQPITELLTSSGTSAGKPKLMPSTAKELDRKTFFYSMLVPVMNKYVNGLDEGKGMYLLFIKPEIKTPSGLMARPVLTSYYKSQHFRNRPFNKYNIYTSPDQTILCQDSKQSMYCQLLCGLVQRSHVLRVGAVFASAFLRAVKFLEDHYKELCADIRTGTITSWITDSACRDSVLSILEGPNQELADEIESECAEKSWEGILRRLWPKAKYVEVIVTGSMAQYIPTLEFYSGGLPLVSTMYASSECYFGINLNPLCDPSDVSYTLLPNMAYFEFLPVDDKSHEEIHFASQSNAEDDDSIKEDLIVDLVNVEVGRYYEIVITTFTG
;
A
#
# COMPACT_ATOMS: atom_id res chain seq x y z
N MET A 1 -14.49 -14.20 6.41
CA MET A 1 -14.46 -14.77 5.03
C MET A 1 -14.23 -13.64 4.02
N ILE A 2 -13.35 -13.80 3.04
CA ILE A 2 -13.10 -12.77 2.00
C ILE A 2 -14.20 -12.90 0.93
N PRO A 3 -14.99 -11.84 0.66
CA PRO A 3 -16.00 -11.89 -0.40
C PRO A 3 -15.37 -12.07 -1.78
N SER A 4 -16.10 -12.70 -2.70
CA SER A 4 -15.69 -12.86 -4.10
C SER A 4 -16.62 -12.05 -5.00
N TYR A 5 -16.04 -11.29 -5.94
CA TYR A 5 -16.75 -10.61 -7.01
C TYR A 5 -15.80 -10.44 -8.22
N ASP A 6 -16.34 -10.12 -9.40
CA ASP A 6 -15.53 -9.80 -10.58
C ASP A 6 -15.01 -8.36 -10.49
N PRO A 7 -13.68 -8.12 -10.42
CA PRO A 7 -13.11 -6.77 -10.38
C PRO A 7 -13.40 -5.91 -11.61
N ASN A 8 -13.92 -6.49 -12.71
CA ASN A 8 -14.36 -5.76 -13.89
C ASN A 8 -15.83 -5.30 -13.78
N ASP A 9 -16.60 -5.82 -12.82
CA ASP A 9 -17.97 -5.44 -12.54
C ASP A 9 -18.01 -4.33 -11.47
N THR A 10 -18.11 -3.09 -11.95
CA THR A 10 -18.13 -1.91 -11.08
C THR A 10 -19.39 -1.86 -10.21
N GLU A 11 -20.54 -2.32 -10.70
CA GLU A 11 -21.80 -2.29 -9.94
C GLU A 11 -21.75 -3.31 -8.80
N ALA A 12 -21.28 -4.53 -9.06
CA ALA A 12 -21.09 -5.54 -8.03
C ALA A 12 -20.09 -5.10 -6.96
N GLY A 13 -18.97 -4.48 -7.37
CA GLY A 13 -17.97 -3.95 -6.45
C GLY A 13 -18.50 -2.81 -5.56
N LEU A 14 -19.29 -1.89 -6.12
CA LEU A 14 -19.92 -0.81 -5.35
C LEU A 14 -20.99 -1.35 -4.40
N LYS A 15 -21.80 -2.31 -4.83
CA LYS A 15 -22.78 -2.97 -3.96
C LYS A 15 -22.09 -3.68 -2.79
N LEU A 16 -20.99 -4.36 -3.04
CA LEU A 16 -20.20 -4.99 -1.98
C LEU A 16 -19.66 -3.95 -0.99
N LEU A 17 -19.20 -2.78 -1.43
CA LEU A 17 -18.80 -1.69 -0.52
C LEU A 17 -19.95 -1.20 0.34
N GLU A 18 -21.13 -1.03 -0.26
CA GLU A 18 -22.34 -0.63 0.47
C GLU A 18 -22.71 -1.67 1.53
N ASP A 19 -22.68 -2.96 1.17
CA ASP A 19 -22.96 -4.07 2.09
C ASP A 19 -21.92 -4.11 3.23
N LEU A 20 -20.63 -3.94 2.93
CA LEU A 20 -19.56 -3.92 3.93
C LEU A 20 -19.73 -2.75 4.90
N THR A 21 -20.06 -1.55 4.41
CA THR A 21 -20.14 -0.34 5.23
C THR A 21 -21.46 -0.22 6.00
N SER A 22 -22.57 -0.67 5.43
CA SER A 22 -23.89 -0.66 6.09
C SER A 22 -24.00 -1.68 7.22
N ASN A 23 -23.22 -2.76 7.18
CA ASN A 23 -23.24 -3.84 8.17
C ASN A 23 -21.95 -3.89 9.01
N ALA A 24 -21.26 -2.76 9.18
CA ALA A 24 -19.93 -2.70 9.77
C ALA A 24 -19.84 -3.36 11.16
N GLU A 25 -20.82 -3.12 12.04
CA GLU A 25 -20.87 -3.71 13.39
C GLU A 25 -20.92 -5.24 13.34
N ALA A 26 -21.91 -5.79 12.63
CA ALA A 26 -22.08 -7.23 12.49
C ALA A 26 -20.86 -7.90 11.81
N ILE A 27 -20.22 -7.21 10.85
CA ILE A 27 -19.00 -7.70 10.21
C ILE A 27 -17.82 -7.68 11.18
N GLN A 28 -17.67 -6.65 12.01
CA GLN A 28 -16.62 -6.58 13.04
C GLN A 28 -16.77 -7.70 14.07
N GLU A 29 -17.99 -7.96 14.54
CA GLU A 29 -18.30 -9.09 15.43
C GLU A 29 -17.93 -10.43 14.77
N GLN A 30 -18.30 -10.61 13.50
CA GLN A 30 -17.98 -11.82 12.74
C GLN A 30 -16.47 -11.99 12.56
N VAL A 31 -15.75 -10.92 12.23
CA VAL A 31 -14.29 -10.92 12.06
C VAL A 31 -13.59 -11.31 13.35
N LEU A 32 -13.94 -10.69 14.47
CA LEU A 32 -13.37 -11.02 15.78
C LEU A 32 -13.68 -12.48 16.14
N HIS A 33 -14.93 -12.91 16.01
CA HIS A 33 -15.32 -14.29 16.27
C HIS A 33 -14.53 -15.28 15.41
N GLU A 34 -14.30 -14.97 14.12
CA GLU A 34 -13.48 -15.80 13.23
C GLU A 34 -12.01 -15.86 13.68
N ILE A 35 -11.42 -14.73 14.07
CA ILE A 35 -10.05 -14.65 14.58
C ILE A 35 -9.92 -15.50 15.86
N LEU A 36 -10.79 -15.29 16.85
CA LEU A 36 -10.75 -16.03 18.12
C LEU A 36 -11.05 -17.51 17.93
N SER A 37 -12.00 -17.86 17.06
CA SER A 37 -12.32 -19.26 16.75
C SER A 37 -11.12 -20.01 16.16
N GLN A 38 -10.28 -19.34 15.37
CA GLN A 38 -9.07 -19.93 14.80
C GLN A 38 -7.91 -19.93 15.80
N ASN A 39 -7.69 -18.81 16.50
CA ASN A 39 -6.45 -18.55 17.21
C ASN A 39 -6.51 -18.72 18.73
N SER A 40 -7.67 -18.97 19.36
CA SER A 40 -7.76 -19.08 20.83
C SER A 40 -6.86 -20.19 21.43
N GLY A 41 -6.50 -21.19 20.63
CA GLY A 41 -5.58 -22.27 21.01
C GLY A 41 -4.09 -21.94 20.83
N THR A 42 -3.73 -20.76 20.32
CA THR A 42 -2.34 -20.32 20.17
C THR A 42 -1.67 -20.11 21.53
N GLN A 43 -0.34 -20.08 21.58
CA GLN A 43 0.37 -19.85 22.84
C GLN A 43 0.03 -18.47 23.43
N TYR A 44 -0.06 -17.45 22.58
CA TYR A 44 -0.37 -16.07 22.99
C TYR A 44 -1.76 -15.98 23.62
N LEU A 45 -2.81 -16.37 22.90
CA LEU A 45 -4.18 -16.22 23.40
C LEU A 45 -4.51 -17.15 24.57
N ARG A 46 -3.86 -18.31 24.70
CA ARG A 46 -4.02 -19.19 25.88
C ARG A 46 -3.51 -18.58 27.19
N ALA A 47 -2.65 -17.55 27.12
CA ALA A 47 -2.23 -16.84 28.32
C ALA A 47 -3.33 -15.94 28.90
N PHE A 48 -4.36 -15.62 28.10
CA PHE A 48 -5.39 -14.65 28.43
C PHE A 48 -6.81 -15.24 28.40
N LEU A 49 -7.08 -16.21 27.53
CA LEU A 49 -8.42 -16.77 27.29
C LEU A 49 -8.50 -18.25 27.71
N ASP A 50 -9.59 -18.61 28.39
CA ASP A 50 -9.84 -19.95 28.94
C ASP A 50 -10.60 -20.86 27.95
N GLY A 51 -10.21 -20.86 26.67
CA GLY A 51 -10.79 -21.74 25.64
C GLY A 51 -12.15 -21.26 25.09
N GLU A 52 -13.07 -22.20 24.81
CA GLU A 52 -14.34 -21.91 24.09
C GLU A 52 -15.26 -20.90 24.81
N SER A 53 -15.25 -20.86 26.15
CA SER A 53 -16.11 -19.96 26.92
C SER A 53 -15.78 -18.47 26.73
N ASP A 54 -14.56 -18.16 26.27
CA ASP A 54 -14.07 -16.79 26.11
C ASP A 54 -14.00 -16.32 24.66
N LYS A 55 -14.59 -17.06 23.72
CA LYS A 55 -14.65 -16.68 22.29
C LYS A 55 -15.76 -15.66 22.01
N ASN A 56 -15.86 -14.63 22.84
CA ASN A 56 -16.81 -13.55 22.68
C ASN A 56 -16.11 -12.20 22.89
N GLN A 57 -16.67 -11.15 22.31
CA GLN A 57 -16.08 -9.82 22.33
C GLN A 57 -15.84 -9.28 23.75
N GLN A 58 -16.77 -9.55 24.68
CA GLN A 58 -16.64 -9.06 26.06
C GLN A 58 -15.47 -9.73 26.78
N SER A 59 -15.33 -11.06 26.69
CA SER A 59 -14.19 -11.78 27.26
C SER A 59 -12.87 -11.33 26.63
N PHE A 60 -12.85 -11.11 25.31
CA PHE A 60 -11.69 -10.61 24.60
C PHE A 60 -11.23 -9.25 25.13
N LYS A 61 -12.12 -8.26 25.14
CA LYS A 61 -11.82 -6.90 25.63
C LYS A 61 -11.38 -6.87 27.09
N ASN A 62 -11.95 -7.74 27.93
CA ASN A 62 -11.64 -7.75 29.36
C ASN A 62 -10.33 -8.48 29.71
N LYS A 63 -9.85 -9.38 28.85
CA LYS A 63 -8.75 -10.31 29.20
C LYS A 63 -7.51 -10.16 28.33
N VAL A 64 -7.65 -9.72 27.08
CA VAL A 64 -6.52 -9.56 26.16
C VAL A 64 -6.00 -8.12 26.26
N PRO A 65 -4.72 -7.90 26.61
CA PRO A 65 -4.18 -6.56 26.78
C PRO A 65 -4.00 -5.85 25.44
N VAL A 66 -4.06 -4.53 25.46
CA VAL A 66 -3.52 -3.72 24.36
C VAL A 66 -2.01 -3.76 24.45
N VAL A 67 -1.36 -3.96 23.30
CA VAL A 67 0.08 -4.17 23.21
C VAL A 67 0.70 -3.31 22.13
N ASN A 68 1.95 -2.92 22.36
CA ASN A 68 2.80 -2.35 21.32
C ASN A 68 3.71 -3.44 20.73
N TYR A 69 4.54 -3.05 19.76
CA TYR A 69 5.41 -4.01 19.08
C TYR A 69 6.43 -4.68 20.01
N ASP A 70 6.97 -3.96 21.01
CA ASP A 70 8.02 -4.48 21.87
C ASP A 70 7.50 -5.58 22.81
N ASP A 71 6.21 -5.53 23.16
CA ASP A 71 5.55 -6.58 23.95
C ASP A 71 5.41 -7.90 23.17
N ILE A 72 5.14 -7.83 21.86
CA ILE A 72 4.96 -9.01 21.00
C ILE A 72 6.25 -9.47 20.30
N LYS A 73 7.28 -8.62 20.27
CA LYS A 73 8.58 -8.91 19.64
C LYS A 73 9.21 -10.22 20.09
N PRO A 74 9.18 -10.65 21.37
CA PRO A 74 9.72 -11.95 21.78
C PRO A 74 9.06 -13.13 21.06
N PHE A 75 7.75 -13.08 20.83
CA PHE A 75 7.01 -14.13 20.11
C PHE A 75 7.39 -14.17 18.63
N ILE A 76 7.49 -13.00 17.99
CA ILE A 76 7.89 -12.86 16.58
C ILE A 76 9.33 -13.35 16.38
N GLN A 77 10.24 -13.04 17.31
CA GLN A 77 11.64 -13.48 17.25
C GLN A 77 11.74 -15.00 17.34
N ARG A 78 10.97 -15.66 18.21
CA ARG A 78 10.92 -17.12 18.29
C ARG A 78 10.49 -17.77 16.98
N ILE A 79 9.52 -17.19 16.27
CA ILE A 79 9.10 -17.65 14.93
C ILE A 79 10.22 -17.42 13.90
N ALA A 80 10.88 -16.26 13.95
CA ALA A 80 12.04 -15.96 13.10
C ALA A 80 13.21 -16.93 13.34
N ASP A 81 13.34 -17.46 14.56
CA ASP A 81 14.39 -18.40 14.97
C ASP A 81 14.02 -19.88 14.73
N GLY A 82 12.76 -20.17 14.41
CA GLY A 82 12.33 -21.47 13.90
C GLY A 82 11.29 -22.19 14.73
N GLU A 83 10.73 -21.55 15.76
CA GLU A 83 9.59 -22.10 16.48
C GLU A 83 8.29 -22.03 15.65
N SER A 84 7.30 -22.86 16.04
CA SER A 84 6.02 -22.97 15.32
C SER A 84 5.25 -21.64 15.30
N SER A 85 4.51 -21.42 14.21
CA SER A 85 3.57 -20.29 14.08
C SER A 85 2.47 -20.30 15.14
N ASP A 86 2.15 -21.47 15.71
CA ASP A 86 1.14 -21.66 16.77
C ASP A 86 1.37 -20.80 18.02
N ILE A 87 2.54 -20.14 18.09
CA ILE A 87 2.80 -19.08 19.05
C ILE A 87 1.76 -17.96 18.95
N VAL A 88 1.45 -17.47 17.74
CA VAL A 88 0.49 -16.36 17.51
C VAL A 88 -0.64 -16.71 16.54
N SER A 89 -0.45 -17.69 15.64
CA SER A 89 -1.41 -18.02 14.60
C SER A 89 -1.42 -19.52 14.31
N VAL A 90 -2.61 -20.13 14.22
CA VAL A 90 -2.73 -21.53 13.78
C VAL A 90 -2.44 -21.72 12.29
N GLN A 91 -2.51 -20.63 11.51
CA GLN A 91 -2.07 -20.65 10.12
C GLN A 91 -0.55 -20.48 10.06
N PRO A 92 0.16 -21.24 9.22
CA PRO A 92 1.60 -21.10 9.06
C PRO A 92 1.98 -19.68 8.63
N ILE A 93 2.89 -19.06 9.38
CA ILE A 93 3.55 -17.81 8.98
C ILE A 93 4.47 -18.12 7.80
N THR A 94 4.18 -17.52 6.65
CA THR A 94 4.91 -17.76 5.39
C THR A 94 6.05 -16.78 5.20
N GLU A 95 5.96 -15.60 5.80
CA GLU A 95 6.97 -14.55 5.74
C GLU A 95 6.77 -13.51 6.86
N LEU A 96 7.77 -12.62 7.04
CA LEU A 96 7.72 -11.50 7.96
C LEU A 96 7.80 -10.17 7.20
N LEU A 97 6.74 -9.38 7.24
CA LEU A 97 6.68 -8.11 6.55
C LEU A 97 7.42 -7.04 7.34
N THR A 98 8.42 -6.40 6.74
CA THR A 98 9.18 -5.33 7.39
C THR A 98 8.43 -4.02 7.30
N SER A 99 8.02 -3.46 8.44
CA SER A 99 7.45 -2.11 8.55
C SER A 99 8.53 -1.04 8.31
N SER A 100 8.13 0.14 7.82
CA SER A 100 9.03 1.30 7.77
C SER A 100 9.27 1.90 9.16
N GLY A 101 8.36 1.63 10.12
CA GLY A 101 8.57 1.92 11.53
C GLY A 101 9.65 1.01 12.12
N THR A 102 10.43 1.55 13.07
CA THR A 102 11.55 0.82 13.69
C THR A 102 11.36 0.64 15.19
N SER A 103 11.92 -0.44 15.74
CA SER A 103 12.14 -0.66 17.18
C SER A 103 13.62 -0.93 17.39
N ALA A 104 14.25 -0.18 18.30
CA ALA A 104 15.70 -0.22 18.54
C ALA A 104 16.55 -0.10 17.25
N GLY A 105 16.12 0.75 16.30
CA GLY A 105 16.81 1.00 15.04
C GLY A 105 16.67 -0.10 13.97
N LYS A 106 15.89 -1.17 14.24
CA LYS A 106 15.59 -2.23 13.26
C LYS A 106 14.14 -2.16 12.78
N PRO A 107 13.84 -2.47 11.51
CA PRO A 107 12.46 -2.58 11.03
C PRO A 107 11.65 -3.55 11.88
N LYS A 108 10.42 -3.16 12.23
CA LYS A 108 9.48 -4.08 12.88
C LYS A 108 9.08 -5.19 11.92
N LEU A 109 9.04 -6.44 12.39
CA LEU A 109 8.71 -7.63 11.62
C LEU A 109 7.27 -8.04 11.90
N MET A 110 6.41 -8.06 10.89
CA MET A 110 4.98 -8.35 11.02
C MET A 110 4.65 -9.71 10.41
N PRO A 111 4.15 -10.69 11.18
CA PRO A 111 3.80 -12.00 10.64
C PRO A 111 2.80 -11.91 9.48
N SER A 112 2.96 -12.74 8.45
CA SER A 112 2.00 -12.83 7.35
C SER A 112 1.76 -14.28 6.96
N THR A 113 0.52 -14.58 6.57
CA THR A 113 0.07 -15.89 6.09
C THR A 113 -0.35 -15.79 4.62
N ALA A 114 -0.57 -16.94 3.98
CA ALA A 114 -1.10 -16.98 2.61
C ALA A 114 -2.51 -16.34 2.51
N LYS A 115 -3.40 -16.57 3.49
CA LYS A 115 -4.74 -15.97 3.48
C LYS A 115 -4.72 -14.46 3.68
N GLU A 116 -3.72 -13.94 4.40
CA GLU A 116 -3.56 -12.49 4.53
C GLU A 116 -3.17 -11.84 3.20
N LEU A 117 -2.40 -12.55 2.37
CA LEU A 117 -2.10 -12.10 1.01
C LEU A 117 -3.34 -12.11 0.10
N ASP A 118 -4.23 -13.10 0.24
CA ASP A 118 -5.54 -13.10 -0.43
C ASP A 118 -6.35 -11.86 -0.03
N ARG A 119 -6.37 -11.52 1.26
CA ARG A 119 -7.08 -10.37 1.82
C ARG A 119 -6.54 -9.04 1.30
N LYS A 120 -5.21 -8.89 1.26
CA LYS A 120 -4.54 -7.73 0.66
C LYS A 120 -4.84 -7.60 -0.83
N THR A 121 -4.94 -8.72 -1.55
CA THR A 121 -5.31 -8.74 -2.97
C THR A 121 -6.77 -8.33 -3.18
N PHE A 122 -7.68 -8.81 -2.33
CA PHE A 122 -9.07 -8.35 -2.30
C PHE A 122 -9.16 -6.84 -2.06
N PHE A 123 -8.40 -6.31 -1.10
CA PHE A 123 -8.40 -4.87 -0.83
C PHE A 123 -8.07 -4.03 -2.07
N TYR A 124 -7.06 -4.42 -2.85
CA TYR A 124 -6.70 -3.71 -4.08
C TYR A 124 -7.82 -3.74 -5.14
N SER A 125 -8.63 -4.81 -5.22
CA SER A 125 -9.72 -4.86 -6.18
C SER A 125 -10.78 -3.80 -5.87
N MET A 126 -11.01 -3.49 -4.58
CA MET A 126 -11.99 -2.50 -4.14
C MET A 126 -11.69 -1.06 -4.57
N LEU A 127 -10.45 -0.76 -4.98
CA LEU A 127 -10.07 0.58 -5.45
C LEU A 127 -10.70 0.91 -6.81
N VAL A 128 -10.85 -0.11 -7.68
CA VAL A 128 -11.30 0.07 -9.07
C VAL A 128 -12.77 0.53 -9.15
N PRO A 129 -13.74 -0.13 -8.50
CA PRO A 129 -15.13 0.29 -8.55
C PRO A 129 -15.35 1.73 -8.05
N VAL A 130 -14.63 2.12 -6.99
CA VAL A 130 -14.70 3.49 -6.46
C VAL A 130 -14.20 4.48 -7.50
N MET A 131 -13.02 4.28 -8.05
CA MET A 131 -12.45 5.21 -9.04
C MET A 131 -13.33 5.34 -10.29
N ASN A 132 -13.91 4.24 -10.77
CA ASN A 132 -14.78 4.23 -11.95
C ASN A 132 -16.06 5.06 -11.78
N LYS A 133 -16.52 5.28 -10.54
CA LYS A 133 -17.64 6.19 -10.24
C LYS A 133 -17.32 7.64 -10.57
N TYR A 134 -16.04 8.04 -10.46
CA TYR A 134 -15.60 9.43 -10.59
C TYR A 134 -14.89 9.71 -11.93
N VAL A 135 -14.19 8.73 -12.48
CA VAL A 135 -13.38 8.89 -13.69
C VAL A 135 -13.76 7.86 -14.74
N ASN A 136 -14.50 8.29 -15.74
CA ASN A 136 -14.96 7.44 -16.84
C ASN A 136 -13.82 7.05 -17.79
N GLY A 137 -13.95 5.90 -18.46
CA GLY A 137 -13.08 5.47 -19.55
C GLY A 137 -11.63 5.20 -19.13
N LEU A 138 -11.41 4.69 -17.92
CA LEU A 138 -10.08 4.22 -17.48
C LEU A 138 -9.71 2.84 -18.06
N ASP A 139 -10.69 2.12 -18.58
CA ASP A 139 -10.53 0.84 -19.28
C ASP A 139 -10.10 0.98 -20.75
N GLU A 140 -10.02 2.20 -21.26
CA GLU A 140 -9.61 2.51 -22.64
C GLU A 140 -8.09 2.74 -22.77
N GLY A 141 -7.32 2.55 -21.70
CA GLY A 141 -5.90 2.85 -21.69
C GLY A 141 -5.13 2.18 -20.56
N LYS A 142 -4.00 2.80 -20.19
CA LYS A 142 -3.02 2.24 -19.25
C LYS A 142 -2.74 3.18 -18.10
N GLY A 143 -2.31 2.59 -16.98
CA GLY A 143 -1.69 3.31 -15.88
C GLY A 143 -0.17 3.28 -15.96
N MET A 144 0.49 4.42 -15.89
CA MET A 144 1.95 4.50 -15.71
C MET A 144 2.27 4.55 -14.22
N TYR A 145 2.43 3.39 -13.61
CA TYR A 145 2.84 3.25 -12.21
C TYR A 145 4.30 2.88 -12.09
N LEU A 146 5.02 3.64 -11.27
CA LEU A 146 6.41 3.37 -10.93
C LEU A 146 6.46 2.57 -9.63
N LEU A 147 6.67 1.26 -9.79
CA LEU A 147 6.60 0.28 -8.72
C LEU A 147 7.98 -0.34 -8.50
N PHE A 148 8.41 -0.44 -7.25
CA PHE A 148 9.78 -0.85 -6.92
C PHE A 148 9.79 -1.91 -5.83
N ILE A 149 10.53 -2.98 -6.07
CA ILE A 149 10.93 -3.90 -5.00
C ILE A 149 12.05 -3.31 -4.15
N LYS A 150 12.25 -3.89 -2.97
CA LYS A 150 13.29 -3.53 -2.01
C LYS A 150 14.05 -4.79 -1.58
N PRO A 151 15.25 -4.63 -0.98
CA PRO A 151 16.01 -5.75 -0.46
C PRO A 151 15.21 -6.61 0.52
N GLU A 152 15.50 -7.90 0.49
CA GLU A 152 14.88 -8.93 1.33
C GLU A 152 15.99 -9.61 2.16
N ILE A 153 15.64 -10.07 3.35
CA ILE A 153 16.56 -10.82 4.22
C ILE A 153 15.95 -12.18 4.56
N LYS A 154 16.79 -13.17 4.86
CA LYS A 154 16.33 -14.46 5.39
C LYS A 154 16.51 -14.49 6.90
N THR A 155 15.51 -14.93 7.63
CA THR A 155 15.62 -15.20 9.07
C THR A 155 16.44 -16.46 9.33
N PRO A 156 16.88 -16.73 10.57
CA PRO A 156 17.53 -17.99 10.93
C PRO A 156 16.71 -19.24 10.58
N SER A 157 15.37 -19.16 10.70
CA SER A 157 14.45 -20.22 10.29
C SER A 157 14.29 -20.39 8.78
N GLY A 158 14.81 -19.46 7.98
CA GLY A 158 14.68 -19.45 6.53
C GLY A 158 13.44 -18.71 6.00
N LEU A 159 12.61 -18.10 6.86
CA LEU A 159 11.53 -17.22 6.43
C LEU A 159 12.09 -15.99 5.71
N MET A 160 11.40 -15.53 4.67
CA MET A 160 11.74 -14.25 4.06
C MET A 160 11.22 -13.12 4.95
N ALA A 161 12.05 -12.10 5.17
CA ALA A 161 11.62 -10.83 5.74
C ALA A 161 11.85 -9.69 4.74
N ARG A 162 10.78 -8.95 4.42
CA ARG A 162 10.77 -7.98 3.32
C ARG A 162 9.61 -6.98 3.41
N PRO A 163 9.68 -5.82 2.73
CA PRO A 163 8.56 -4.88 2.73
C PRO A 163 7.31 -5.47 2.09
N VAL A 164 6.13 -5.11 2.59
CA VAL A 164 4.83 -5.64 2.12
C VAL A 164 4.60 -5.49 0.62
N LEU A 165 5.03 -4.37 0.02
CA LEU A 165 4.93 -4.17 -1.42
C LEU A 165 5.87 -5.08 -2.21
N THR A 166 7.06 -5.37 -1.68
CA THR A 166 7.98 -6.34 -2.30
C THR A 166 7.40 -7.74 -2.26
N SER A 167 6.78 -8.13 -1.13
CA SER A 167 6.03 -9.38 -1.04
C SER A 167 4.91 -9.44 -2.08
N TYR A 168 4.08 -8.39 -2.16
CA TYR A 168 2.97 -8.34 -3.10
C TYR A 168 3.43 -8.43 -4.56
N TYR A 169 4.41 -7.63 -5.01
CA TYR A 169 4.87 -7.65 -6.40
C TYR A 169 5.51 -8.99 -6.80
N LYS A 170 6.15 -9.69 -5.84
CA LYS A 170 6.73 -11.02 -6.09
C LYS A 170 5.72 -12.16 -6.00
N SER A 171 4.51 -11.90 -5.49
CA SER A 171 3.48 -12.91 -5.32
C SER A 171 2.87 -13.37 -6.64
N GLN A 172 2.21 -14.54 -6.61
CA GLN A 172 1.43 -15.02 -7.74
C GLN A 172 0.20 -14.14 -8.01
N HIS A 173 -0.35 -13.47 -6.98
CA HIS A 173 -1.47 -12.54 -7.15
C HIS A 173 -1.12 -11.36 -8.04
N PHE A 174 0.13 -10.89 -7.99
CA PHE A 174 0.61 -9.85 -8.89
C PHE A 174 1.04 -10.45 -10.23
N ARG A 175 1.95 -11.44 -10.23
CA ARG A 175 2.60 -11.94 -11.46
C ARG A 175 1.65 -12.70 -12.38
N ASN A 176 0.66 -13.37 -11.82
CA ASN A 176 -0.37 -14.11 -12.55
C ASN A 176 -1.75 -13.47 -12.35
N ARG A 177 -1.79 -12.14 -12.14
CA ARG A 177 -3.03 -11.40 -11.96
C ARG A 177 -3.99 -11.68 -13.13
N PRO A 178 -5.28 -11.96 -12.86
CA PRO A 178 -6.26 -12.11 -13.93
C PRO A 178 -6.37 -10.80 -14.72
N PHE A 179 -6.80 -10.91 -15.97
CA PHE A 179 -7.03 -9.74 -16.79
C PHE A 179 -8.06 -8.82 -16.10
N ASN A 180 -7.64 -7.56 -15.92
CA ASN A 180 -8.48 -6.50 -15.40
C ASN A 180 -8.27 -5.29 -16.31
N LYS A 181 -9.33 -4.90 -17.03
CA LYS A 181 -9.27 -3.81 -18.02
C LYS A 181 -8.88 -2.46 -17.43
N TYR A 182 -9.10 -2.27 -16.12
CA TYR A 182 -8.74 -1.04 -15.40
C TYR A 182 -7.29 -1.03 -14.90
N ASN A 183 -6.62 -2.19 -14.80
CA ASN A 183 -5.28 -2.35 -14.23
C ASN A 183 -4.25 -2.86 -15.25
N ILE A 184 -4.26 -2.29 -16.45
CA ILE A 184 -3.22 -2.48 -17.46
C ILE A 184 -2.11 -1.46 -17.22
N TYR A 185 -0.90 -1.92 -16.91
CA TYR A 185 0.24 -1.05 -16.64
C TYR A 185 1.17 -0.90 -17.84
N THR A 186 1.88 0.22 -17.92
CA THR A 186 2.95 0.42 -18.92
C THR A 186 4.20 -0.38 -18.59
N SER A 187 4.50 -0.57 -17.30
CA SER A 187 5.69 -1.23 -16.78
C SER A 187 5.55 -2.76 -16.84
N PRO A 188 6.45 -3.48 -17.54
CA PRO A 188 6.52 -4.93 -17.44
C PRO A 188 6.89 -5.39 -16.03
N ASP A 189 6.37 -6.54 -15.60
CA ASP A 189 6.69 -7.13 -14.30
C ASP A 189 8.20 -7.33 -14.11
N GLN A 190 8.94 -7.65 -15.18
CA GLN A 190 10.41 -7.79 -15.16
C GLN A 190 11.10 -6.49 -14.72
N THR A 191 10.62 -5.34 -15.19
CA THR A 191 11.19 -4.03 -14.84
C THR A 191 10.86 -3.64 -13.39
N ILE A 192 9.69 -4.02 -12.89
CA ILE A 192 9.26 -3.80 -11.49
C ILE A 192 10.07 -4.68 -10.53
N LEU A 193 10.35 -5.93 -10.95
CA LEU A 193 11.05 -6.94 -10.17
C LEU A 193 12.58 -6.88 -10.31
N CYS A 194 13.09 -5.87 -11.03
CA CYS A 194 14.52 -5.62 -11.14
C CYS A 194 15.10 -5.22 -9.78
N GLN A 195 16.16 -5.89 -9.36
CA GLN A 195 16.82 -5.64 -8.08
C GLN A 195 17.61 -4.32 -8.08
N ASP A 196 18.12 -3.92 -9.26
CA ASP A 196 18.79 -2.63 -9.44
C ASP A 196 17.73 -1.53 -9.62
N SER A 197 17.55 -0.72 -8.59
CA SER A 197 16.56 0.36 -8.61
C SER A 197 16.78 1.40 -9.71
N LYS A 198 18.03 1.61 -10.16
CA LYS A 198 18.35 2.56 -11.23
C LYS A 198 17.91 1.99 -12.58
N GLN A 199 18.18 0.72 -12.82
CA GLN A 199 17.73 0.02 -14.04
C GLN A 199 16.20 -0.09 -14.07
N SER A 200 15.60 -0.46 -12.93
CA SER A 200 14.14 -0.48 -12.76
C SER A 200 13.50 0.85 -13.12
N MET A 201 14.00 1.96 -12.56
CA MET A 201 13.50 3.31 -12.82
C MET A 201 13.59 3.67 -14.31
N TYR A 202 14.77 3.48 -14.91
CA TYR A 202 15.01 3.82 -16.31
C TYR A 202 14.10 3.03 -17.25
N CYS A 203 14.02 1.70 -17.07
CA CYS A 203 13.20 0.85 -17.91
C CYS A 203 11.71 1.16 -17.78
N GLN A 204 11.21 1.42 -16.56
CA GLN A 204 9.79 1.77 -16.36
C GLN A 204 9.44 3.12 -16.99
N LEU A 205 10.28 4.13 -16.85
CA LEU A 205 10.09 5.44 -17.49
C LEU A 205 10.13 5.32 -19.01
N LEU A 206 11.08 4.55 -19.57
CA LEU A 206 11.17 4.30 -21.00
C LEU A 206 9.89 3.65 -21.54
N CYS A 207 9.38 2.60 -20.88
CA CYS A 207 8.11 1.98 -21.24
C CYS A 207 6.92 2.96 -21.13
N GLY A 208 6.92 3.83 -20.12
CA GLY A 208 5.88 4.84 -19.93
C GLY A 208 5.89 5.94 -21.01
N LEU A 209 7.06 6.35 -21.48
CA LEU A 209 7.24 7.32 -22.56
C LEU A 209 6.83 6.74 -23.92
N VAL A 210 7.28 5.52 -24.23
CA VAL A 210 6.92 4.83 -25.48
C VAL A 210 5.41 4.67 -25.62
N GLN A 211 4.72 4.42 -24.50
CA GLN A 211 3.28 4.18 -24.47
C GLN A 211 2.47 5.43 -24.12
N ARG A 212 3.06 6.64 -24.16
CA ARG A 212 2.47 7.88 -23.63
C ARG A 212 1.05 8.19 -24.13
N SER A 213 0.75 7.84 -25.38
CA SER A 213 -0.54 8.08 -26.02
C SER A 213 -1.70 7.22 -25.48
N HIS A 214 -1.38 6.20 -24.67
CA HIS A 214 -2.33 5.31 -24.01
C HIS A 214 -2.44 5.55 -22.50
N VAL A 215 -1.62 6.44 -21.93
CA VAL A 215 -1.57 6.66 -20.47
C VAL A 215 -2.71 7.55 -20.01
N LEU A 216 -3.56 7.01 -19.13
CA LEU A 216 -4.72 7.70 -18.56
C LEU A 216 -4.53 8.10 -17.10
N ARG A 217 -3.52 7.57 -16.44
CA ARG A 217 -3.15 7.89 -15.05
C ARG A 217 -1.67 7.63 -14.85
N VAL A 218 -1.02 8.48 -14.07
CA VAL A 218 0.41 8.37 -13.73
C VAL A 218 0.55 8.30 -12.21
N GLY A 219 1.57 7.62 -11.70
CA GLY A 219 1.70 7.54 -10.25
C GLY A 219 2.82 6.68 -9.71
N ALA A 220 2.87 6.64 -8.39
CA ALA A 220 3.65 5.71 -7.57
C ALA A 220 2.94 5.56 -6.22
N VAL A 221 3.41 4.67 -5.35
CA VAL A 221 2.78 4.52 -4.02
C VAL A 221 2.86 5.82 -3.21
N PHE A 222 4.02 6.49 -3.19
CA PHE A 222 4.23 7.71 -2.42
C PHE A 222 4.62 8.88 -3.32
N ALA A 223 4.17 10.09 -2.96
CA ALA A 223 4.56 11.34 -3.61
C ALA A 223 6.09 11.47 -3.78
N SER A 224 6.86 11.16 -2.73
CA SER A 224 8.32 11.19 -2.75
C SER A 224 8.94 10.24 -3.79
N ALA A 225 8.37 9.05 -3.98
CA ALA A 225 8.85 8.11 -4.98
C ALA A 225 8.59 8.61 -6.40
N PHE A 226 7.41 9.19 -6.63
CA PHE A 226 7.05 9.75 -7.92
C PHE A 226 7.89 10.98 -8.27
N LEU A 227 8.10 11.91 -7.32
CA LEU A 227 8.96 13.07 -7.53
C LEU A 227 10.42 12.70 -7.82
N ARG A 228 10.95 11.64 -7.18
CA ARG A 228 12.27 11.10 -7.56
C ARG A 228 12.31 10.61 -9.00
N ALA A 229 11.22 10.06 -9.51
CA ALA A 229 11.16 9.63 -10.90
C ALA A 229 11.06 10.81 -11.87
N VAL A 230 10.29 11.85 -11.54
CA VAL A 230 10.27 13.10 -12.32
C VAL A 230 11.68 13.69 -12.39
N LYS A 231 12.38 13.73 -11.25
CA LYS A 231 13.77 14.21 -11.21
C LYS A 231 14.72 13.32 -12.00
N PHE A 232 14.56 12.00 -11.92
CA PHE A 232 15.35 11.07 -12.72
C PHE A 232 15.12 11.27 -14.22
N LEU A 233 13.86 11.50 -14.63
CA LEU A 233 13.53 11.82 -16.01
C LEU A 233 14.19 13.12 -16.46
N GLU A 234 14.17 14.16 -15.63
CA GLU A 234 14.88 15.43 -15.90
C GLU A 234 16.38 15.23 -16.14
N ASP A 235 17.02 14.36 -15.35
CA ASP A 235 18.46 14.10 -15.47
C ASP A 235 18.81 13.18 -16.66
N HIS A 236 17.86 12.37 -17.14
CA HIS A 236 18.11 11.29 -18.12
C HIS A 236 17.29 11.37 -19.42
N TYR A 237 16.43 12.38 -19.63
CA TYR A 237 15.52 12.41 -20.78
C TYR A 237 16.23 12.31 -22.13
N LYS A 238 17.43 12.88 -22.26
CA LYS A 238 18.22 12.81 -23.52
C LYS A 238 18.63 11.38 -23.86
N GLU A 239 19.02 10.59 -22.86
CA GLU A 239 19.38 9.19 -23.02
C GLU A 239 18.13 8.36 -23.36
N LEU A 240 17.03 8.60 -22.66
CA LEU A 240 15.74 7.97 -22.94
C LEU A 240 15.26 8.28 -24.37
N CYS A 241 15.37 9.54 -24.83
CA CYS A 241 15.01 9.93 -26.19
C CYS A 241 15.95 9.30 -27.22
N ALA A 242 17.25 9.17 -26.92
CA ALA A 242 18.18 8.48 -27.81
C ALA A 242 17.80 7.00 -27.99
N ASP A 243 17.48 6.31 -26.90
CA ASP A 243 17.02 4.91 -26.92
C ASP A 243 15.72 4.73 -27.73
N ILE A 244 14.75 5.62 -27.56
CA ILE A 244 13.51 5.64 -28.37
C ILE A 244 13.84 5.88 -29.86
N ARG A 245 14.73 6.84 -30.14
CA ARG A 245 15.09 7.22 -31.51
C ARG A 245 15.76 6.10 -32.28
N THR A 246 16.64 5.33 -31.63
CA THR A 246 17.37 4.23 -32.27
C THR A 246 16.70 2.87 -32.12
N GLY A 247 15.66 2.75 -31.28
CA GLY A 247 15.03 1.46 -30.97
C GLY A 247 15.97 0.52 -30.21
N THR A 248 16.93 1.08 -29.48
CA THR A 248 17.91 0.32 -28.69
C THR A 248 17.77 0.68 -27.23
N ILE A 249 18.41 -0.09 -26.35
CA ILE A 249 18.49 0.22 -24.93
C ILE A 249 19.95 0.39 -24.53
N THR A 250 20.22 1.46 -23.77
CA THR A 250 21.54 1.80 -23.24
C THR A 250 22.25 0.59 -22.59
N SER A 251 23.57 0.56 -22.71
CA SER A 251 24.39 -0.61 -22.35
C SER A 251 24.55 -0.82 -20.84
N TRP A 252 24.28 0.20 -20.03
CA TRP A 252 24.33 0.08 -18.56
C TRP A 252 23.09 -0.58 -17.96
N ILE A 253 22.04 -0.81 -18.76
CA ILE A 253 20.99 -1.76 -18.38
C ILE A 253 21.54 -3.16 -18.60
N THR A 254 22.09 -3.77 -17.56
CA THR A 254 22.73 -5.09 -17.61
C THR A 254 21.77 -6.24 -17.30
N ASP A 255 20.64 -5.96 -16.65
CA ASP A 255 19.63 -6.98 -16.33
C ASP A 255 18.93 -7.46 -17.60
N SER A 256 19.13 -8.73 -17.97
CA SER A 256 18.63 -9.28 -19.24
C SER A 256 17.11 -9.27 -19.33
N ALA A 257 16.40 -9.55 -18.22
CA ALA A 257 14.95 -9.55 -18.21
C ALA A 257 14.37 -8.15 -18.45
N CYS A 258 15.01 -7.11 -17.88
CA CYS A 258 14.68 -5.72 -18.19
C CYS A 258 14.93 -5.38 -19.65
N ARG A 259 16.11 -5.72 -20.18
CA ARG A 259 16.45 -5.46 -21.59
C ARG A 259 15.43 -6.10 -22.54
N ASP A 260 15.15 -7.38 -22.37
CA ASP A 260 14.26 -8.14 -23.26
C ASP A 260 12.83 -7.58 -23.21
N SER A 261 12.32 -7.28 -22.01
CA SER A 261 10.97 -6.71 -21.84
C SER A 261 10.83 -5.30 -22.42
N VAL A 262 11.83 -4.43 -22.27
CA VAL A 262 11.81 -3.09 -22.83
C VAL A 262 11.94 -3.12 -24.36
N LEU A 263 12.84 -3.94 -24.90
CA LEU A 263 13.01 -4.07 -26.36
C LEU A 263 11.72 -4.57 -27.04
N SER A 264 10.95 -5.42 -26.35
CA SER A 264 9.63 -5.86 -26.84
C SER A 264 8.60 -4.75 -26.94
N ILE A 265 8.75 -3.68 -26.12
CA ILE A 265 7.84 -2.52 -26.11
C ILE A 265 8.31 -1.43 -27.07
N LEU A 266 9.62 -1.25 -27.27
CA LEU A 266 10.16 -0.24 -28.17
C LEU A 266 9.72 -0.46 -29.63
N GLU A 267 9.53 -1.72 -30.04
CA GLU A 267 9.08 -2.13 -31.40
C GLU A 267 9.92 -1.55 -32.57
N GLY A 268 11.10 -0.99 -32.28
CA GLY A 268 12.04 -0.45 -33.26
C GLY A 268 12.32 1.05 -33.08
N PRO A 269 13.06 1.67 -34.03
CA PRO A 269 13.38 3.10 -33.98
C PRO A 269 12.13 3.99 -34.14
N ASN A 270 11.98 5.00 -33.29
CA ASN A 270 10.90 5.99 -33.40
C ASN A 270 11.42 7.42 -33.21
N GLN A 271 11.82 8.06 -34.31
CA GLN A 271 12.39 9.40 -34.29
C GLN A 271 11.37 10.48 -33.92
N GLU A 272 10.15 10.40 -34.47
CA GLU A 272 9.10 11.40 -34.22
C GLU A 272 8.75 11.48 -32.73
N LEU A 273 8.53 10.33 -32.09
CA LEU A 273 8.25 10.27 -30.67
C LEU A 273 9.40 10.81 -29.80
N ALA A 274 10.65 10.46 -30.17
CA ALA A 274 11.82 10.95 -29.46
C ALA A 274 11.95 12.47 -29.55
N ASP A 275 11.73 13.05 -30.74
CA ASP A 275 11.83 14.49 -30.98
C ASP A 275 10.70 15.25 -30.25
N GLU A 276 9.48 14.69 -30.20
CA GLU A 276 8.37 15.24 -29.40
C GLU A 276 8.71 15.30 -27.90
N ILE A 277 9.14 14.17 -27.32
CA ILE A 277 9.47 14.09 -25.88
C ILE A 277 10.65 15.02 -25.56
N GLU A 278 11.67 15.03 -26.42
CA GLU A 278 12.85 15.87 -26.23
C GLU A 278 12.49 17.35 -26.26
N SER A 279 11.58 17.77 -27.14
CA SER A 279 11.09 19.15 -27.22
C SER A 279 10.42 19.58 -25.91
N GLU A 280 9.55 18.74 -25.34
CA GLU A 280 8.84 19.03 -24.09
C GLU A 280 9.79 19.13 -22.87
N CYS A 281 10.78 18.24 -22.81
CA CYS A 281 11.75 18.18 -21.73
C CYS A 281 12.84 19.25 -21.84
N ALA A 282 13.12 19.77 -23.04
CA ALA A 282 14.13 20.81 -23.27
C ALA A 282 13.66 22.22 -22.88
N GLU A 283 12.38 22.39 -22.54
CA GLU A 283 11.87 23.65 -22.04
C GLU A 283 12.54 24.07 -20.72
N LYS A 284 12.69 25.38 -20.51
CA LYS A 284 13.29 25.92 -19.28
C LYS A 284 12.47 25.64 -18.03
N SER A 285 11.15 25.52 -18.18
CA SER A 285 10.23 25.24 -17.07
C SER A 285 9.60 23.86 -17.26
N TRP A 286 9.66 23.06 -16.20
CA TRP A 286 8.99 21.77 -16.12
C TRP A 286 7.60 21.87 -15.47
N GLU A 287 7.08 23.08 -15.27
CA GLU A 287 5.72 23.30 -14.81
C GLU A 287 4.73 22.61 -15.77
N GLY A 288 3.88 21.71 -15.28
CA GLY A 288 2.92 20.97 -16.09
C GLY A 288 3.51 19.89 -17.00
N ILE A 289 4.79 19.53 -16.83
CA ILE A 289 5.47 18.52 -17.65
C ILE A 289 4.73 17.19 -17.71
N LEU A 290 4.05 16.76 -16.63
CA LEU A 290 3.33 15.50 -16.61
C LEU A 290 2.18 15.48 -17.62
N ARG A 291 1.44 16.59 -17.74
CA ARG A 291 0.36 16.71 -18.71
C ARG A 291 0.89 16.85 -20.13
N ARG A 292 2.06 17.45 -20.34
CA ARG A 292 2.68 17.54 -21.68
C ARG A 292 3.21 16.19 -22.14
N LEU A 293 3.90 15.45 -21.27
CA LEU A 293 4.42 14.12 -21.57
C LEU A 293 3.31 13.06 -21.64
N TRP A 294 2.28 13.13 -20.81
CA TRP A 294 1.15 12.20 -20.82
C TRP A 294 -0.17 12.96 -21.01
N PRO A 295 -0.49 13.41 -22.24
CA PRO A 295 -1.59 14.34 -22.51
C PRO A 295 -2.99 13.80 -22.25
N LYS A 296 -3.15 12.47 -22.15
CA LYS A 296 -4.42 11.82 -21.80
C LYS A 296 -4.53 11.48 -20.30
N ALA A 297 -3.51 11.78 -19.50
CA ALA A 297 -3.54 11.52 -18.07
C ALA A 297 -4.67 12.33 -17.41
N LYS A 298 -5.49 11.66 -16.60
CA LYS A 298 -6.66 12.22 -15.93
C LYS A 298 -6.36 12.63 -14.50
N TYR A 299 -5.38 11.99 -13.85
CA TYR A 299 -4.93 12.29 -12.49
C TYR A 299 -3.53 11.73 -12.22
N VAL A 300 -2.94 12.19 -11.11
CA VAL A 300 -1.71 11.64 -10.52
C VAL A 300 -2.10 10.84 -9.27
N GLU A 301 -1.89 9.53 -9.28
CA GLU A 301 -2.18 8.68 -8.12
C GLU A 301 -0.92 8.49 -7.26
N VAL A 302 -0.94 9.08 -6.08
CA VAL A 302 0.14 9.09 -5.10
C VAL A 302 -0.44 9.35 -3.71
N ILE A 303 0.11 8.69 -2.68
CA ILE A 303 -0.21 9.09 -1.30
C ILE A 303 0.36 10.49 -1.04
N VAL A 304 -0.55 11.42 -0.72
CA VAL A 304 -0.27 12.84 -0.37
C VAL A 304 -0.77 13.22 1.03
N THR A 305 -1.27 12.26 1.81
CA THR A 305 -1.70 12.49 3.19
C THR A 305 -0.54 12.32 4.19
N GLY A 306 -0.74 12.79 5.42
CA GLY A 306 0.27 12.70 6.49
C GLY A 306 1.57 13.41 6.10
N SER A 307 2.72 12.78 6.36
CA SER A 307 4.03 13.37 6.04
C SER A 307 4.28 13.57 4.54
N MET A 308 3.48 12.98 3.65
CA MET A 308 3.60 13.22 2.21
C MET A 308 2.96 14.54 1.76
N ALA A 309 2.14 15.19 2.59
CA ALA A 309 1.47 16.45 2.27
C ALA A 309 2.46 17.59 1.92
N GLN A 310 3.68 17.54 2.48
CA GLN A 310 4.75 18.49 2.15
C GLN A 310 5.12 18.51 0.66
N TYR A 311 4.80 17.46 -0.10
CA TYR A 311 5.11 17.35 -1.51
C TYR A 311 4.00 17.86 -2.44
N ILE A 312 2.83 18.22 -1.91
CA ILE A 312 1.68 18.69 -2.70
C ILE A 312 2.08 19.87 -3.62
N PRO A 313 2.72 20.95 -3.15
CA PRO A 313 3.05 22.09 -4.02
C PRO A 313 3.98 21.71 -5.18
N THR A 314 4.95 20.83 -4.93
CA THR A 314 5.87 20.34 -5.97
C THR A 314 5.15 19.45 -6.98
N LEU A 315 4.21 18.61 -6.52
CA LEU A 315 3.40 17.79 -7.41
C LEU A 315 2.47 18.64 -8.27
N GLU A 316 1.81 19.65 -7.70
CA GLU A 316 0.95 20.59 -8.44
C GLU A 316 1.73 21.32 -9.54
N PHE A 317 2.95 21.77 -9.21
CA PHE A 317 3.87 22.37 -10.18
C PHE A 317 4.11 21.44 -11.38
N TYR A 318 4.50 20.18 -11.17
CA TYR A 318 4.76 19.25 -12.28
C TYR A 318 3.48 18.72 -12.96
N SER A 319 2.36 18.65 -12.23
CA SER A 319 1.10 18.07 -12.73
C SER A 319 0.35 19.01 -13.66
N GLY A 320 0.52 20.32 -13.52
CA GLY A 320 -0.20 21.31 -14.32
C GLY A 320 -1.70 21.28 -14.07
N GLY A 321 -2.10 21.05 -12.81
CA GLY A 321 -3.49 20.99 -12.38
C GLY A 321 -4.17 19.65 -12.64
N LEU A 322 -3.44 18.54 -12.78
CA LEU A 322 -4.04 17.21 -12.68
C LEU A 322 -4.41 16.94 -11.21
N PRO A 323 -5.59 16.38 -10.92
CA PRO A 323 -5.96 15.98 -9.56
C PRO A 323 -4.92 15.04 -8.94
N LEU A 324 -4.62 15.25 -7.66
CA LEU A 324 -3.76 14.37 -6.87
C LEU A 324 -4.64 13.41 -6.08
N VAL A 325 -4.52 12.12 -6.37
CA VAL A 325 -5.43 11.09 -5.86
C VAL A 325 -4.69 10.21 -4.85
N SER A 326 -5.18 10.18 -3.62
CA SER A 326 -4.74 9.23 -2.59
C SER A 326 -5.81 8.17 -2.38
N THR A 327 -5.57 6.95 -2.86
CA THR A 327 -6.60 5.90 -2.97
C THR A 327 -6.76 5.04 -1.73
N MET A 328 -5.70 4.82 -0.95
CA MET A 328 -5.70 3.82 0.12
C MET A 328 -4.86 4.19 1.33
N TYR A 329 -5.25 3.64 2.47
CA TYR A 329 -4.52 3.63 3.74
C TYR A 329 -4.22 2.18 4.15
N ALA A 330 -2.94 1.84 4.23
CA ALA A 330 -2.47 0.48 4.51
C ALA A 330 -1.09 0.50 5.18
N SER A 331 -0.73 -0.63 5.80
CA SER A 331 0.53 -0.85 6.50
C SER A 331 1.07 -2.28 6.26
N SER A 332 2.20 -2.62 6.88
CA SER A 332 2.74 -3.98 6.83
C SER A 332 1.90 -4.94 7.69
N GLU A 333 1.38 -4.42 8.79
CA GLU A 333 0.56 -5.05 9.82
C GLU A 333 -0.85 -5.36 9.29
N CYS A 334 -1.49 -4.39 8.62
CA CYS A 334 -2.86 -4.50 8.15
C CYS A 334 -3.16 -3.52 7.00
N TYR A 335 -4.05 -3.91 6.10
CA TYR A 335 -4.61 -3.03 5.07
C TYR A 335 -5.95 -2.47 5.58
N PHE A 336 -6.03 -1.17 5.76
CA PHE A 336 -7.05 -0.55 6.61
C PHE A 336 -8.28 -0.12 5.82
N GLY A 337 -8.12 0.88 4.95
CA GLY A 337 -9.26 1.58 4.36
C GLY A 337 -8.96 2.28 3.05
N ILE A 338 -10.02 2.65 2.33
CA ILE A 338 -9.94 3.24 0.99
C ILE A 338 -10.59 4.63 0.98
N ASN A 339 -10.13 5.51 0.11
CA ASN A 339 -10.76 6.81 -0.10
C ASN A 339 -11.99 6.66 -1.00
N LEU A 340 -13.20 6.82 -0.44
CA LEU A 340 -14.46 6.72 -1.17
C LEU A 340 -14.78 7.96 -2.03
N ASN A 341 -14.02 9.05 -1.86
CA ASN A 341 -14.07 10.27 -2.67
C ASN A 341 -12.67 10.62 -3.21
N PRO A 342 -12.12 9.82 -4.15
CA PRO A 342 -10.74 9.92 -4.59
C PRO A 342 -10.37 11.24 -5.29
N LEU A 343 -11.35 12.04 -5.73
CA LEU A 343 -11.14 13.33 -6.38
C LEU A 343 -11.34 14.54 -5.42
N CYS A 344 -11.45 14.31 -4.10
CA CYS A 344 -11.46 15.40 -3.13
C CYS A 344 -10.12 16.17 -3.15
N ASP A 345 -10.14 17.37 -2.55
CA ASP A 345 -8.90 18.10 -2.31
C ASP A 345 -7.94 17.25 -1.45
N PRO A 346 -6.62 17.28 -1.71
CA PRO A 346 -5.64 16.61 -0.85
C PRO A 346 -5.78 16.90 0.65
N SER A 347 -6.28 18.08 1.06
CA SER A 347 -6.54 18.41 2.47
C SER A 347 -7.74 17.69 3.06
N ASP A 348 -8.66 17.23 2.22
CA ASP A 348 -9.97 16.70 2.62
C ASP A 348 -10.03 15.16 2.52
N VAL A 349 -8.89 14.51 2.23
CA VAL A 349 -8.81 13.06 2.10
C VAL A 349 -9.21 12.39 3.41
N SER A 350 -10.23 11.53 3.32
CA SER A 350 -10.67 10.63 4.39
C SER A 350 -10.66 9.19 3.90
N TYR A 351 -10.19 8.26 4.73
CA TYR A 351 -10.16 6.84 4.42
C TYR A 351 -11.25 6.11 5.21
N THR A 352 -12.14 5.42 4.50
CA THR A 352 -13.15 4.55 5.12
C THR A 352 -12.53 3.19 5.37
N LEU A 353 -12.42 2.80 6.64
CA LEU A 353 -11.95 1.47 7.01
C LEU A 353 -12.88 0.39 6.46
N LEU A 354 -12.31 -0.67 5.91
CA LEU A 354 -13.07 -1.80 5.41
C LEU A 354 -13.23 -2.82 6.56
N PRO A 355 -14.44 -2.98 7.13
CA PRO A 355 -14.64 -3.71 8.39
C PRO A 355 -14.34 -5.21 8.30
N ASN A 356 -14.15 -5.76 7.10
CA ASN A 356 -13.77 -7.15 6.90
C ASN A 356 -12.24 -7.39 6.95
N MET A 357 -11.42 -6.34 7.09
CA MET A 357 -9.97 -6.45 6.95
C MET A 357 -9.27 -6.91 8.23
N ALA A 358 -9.66 -6.35 9.37
CA ALA A 358 -9.24 -6.72 10.71
C ALA A 358 -10.34 -6.31 11.70
N TYR A 359 -10.23 -6.74 12.95
CA TYR A 359 -11.04 -6.14 14.01
C TYR A 359 -10.36 -4.85 14.48
N PHE A 360 -11.11 -3.75 14.46
CA PHE A 360 -10.64 -2.38 14.65
C PHE A 360 -11.20 -1.80 15.93
N GLU A 361 -10.30 -1.32 16.75
CA GLU A 361 -10.53 -0.64 18.02
C GLU A 361 -9.80 0.70 18.02
N PHE A 362 -10.23 1.61 18.89
CA PHE A 362 -9.78 2.99 18.88
C PHE A 362 -9.52 3.48 20.30
N LEU A 363 -8.27 3.83 20.59
CA LEU A 363 -7.86 4.42 21.85
C LEU A 363 -7.98 5.94 21.76
N PRO A 364 -8.80 6.62 22.58
CA PRO A 364 -8.94 8.07 22.52
C PRO A 364 -7.62 8.80 22.79
N VAL A 365 -7.35 9.86 22.01
CA VAL A 365 -6.19 10.74 22.20
C VAL A 365 -6.66 12.13 22.61
N ASP A 366 -6.11 12.67 23.69
CA ASP A 366 -6.44 14.01 24.15
C ASP A 366 -5.92 15.09 23.17
N ASP A 367 -6.79 16.04 22.82
CA ASP A 367 -6.52 17.17 21.91
C ASP A 367 -5.25 17.98 22.28
N LYS A 368 -4.88 17.98 23.56
CA LYS A 368 -3.73 18.76 24.07
C LYS A 368 -2.36 18.25 23.63
N SER A 369 -2.29 17.03 23.13
CA SER A 369 -1.04 16.44 22.67
C SER A 369 -0.54 17.02 21.34
N HIS A 370 -1.39 17.71 20.56
CA HIS A 370 -1.00 18.27 19.28
C HIS A 370 -0.13 19.54 19.35
N GLU A 371 -0.08 20.25 20.49
CA GLU A 371 0.81 21.41 20.69
C GLU A 371 2.22 21.03 21.22
N GLU A 372 2.44 19.80 21.71
CA GLU A 372 3.69 19.40 22.40
C GLU A 372 4.49 18.25 21.74
N ILE A 373 4.30 17.95 20.43
CA ILE A 373 5.15 16.94 19.72
C ILE A 373 6.53 17.51 19.29
N HIS A 374 6.88 18.73 19.72
CA HIS A 374 8.26 19.20 19.70
C HIS A 374 8.88 19.09 21.10
N PHE A 375 9.61 17.98 21.32
CA PHE A 375 10.40 17.64 22.51
C PHE A 375 9.67 17.05 23.72
N ALA A 376 9.41 15.74 23.67
CA ALA A 376 9.35 14.93 24.89
C ALA A 376 9.91 13.52 24.65
N SER A 377 11.21 13.42 24.36
CA SER A 377 11.97 12.26 24.81
C SER A 377 12.36 12.51 26.26
N GLN A 378 11.86 11.69 27.17
CA GLN A 378 12.07 11.68 28.64
C GLN A 378 10.97 12.36 29.47
N SER A 379 9.93 11.58 29.79
CA SER A 379 9.35 11.62 31.13
C SER A 379 8.68 10.28 31.44
N ASN A 380 9.16 9.63 32.50
CA ASN A 380 8.52 8.46 33.11
C ASN A 380 7.13 8.87 33.61
N ALA A 381 6.07 8.26 33.07
CA ALA A 381 4.73 8.29 33.63
C ALA A 381 4.26 6.83 33.75
N GLU A 382 4.55 6.20 34.89
CA GLU A 382 4.20 4.80 35.17
C GLU A 382 2.78 4.63 35.76
N ASP A 383 1.88 5.62 35.66
CA ASP A 383 0.58 5.56 36.39
C ASP A 383 -0.67 6.08 35.61
N ASP A 384 -0.62 6.26 34.27
CA ASP A 384 -1.79 6.75 33.48
C ASP A 384 -2.31 5.80 32.38
N ASP A 385 -1.57 4.74 32.02
CA ASP A 385 -1.96 3.87 30.90
C ASP A 385 -3.17 2.97 31.22
N SER A 386 -3.35 2.55 32.48
CA SER A 386 -4.46 1.65 32.85
C SER A 386 -5.84 2.31 32.78
N ILE A 387 -5.94 3.65 32.83
CA ILE A 387 -7.22 4.38 32.77
C ILE A 387 -7.66 4.58 31.31
N LYS A 388 -6.73 4.53 30.34
CA LYS A 388 -7.04 4.72 28.92
C LYS A 388 -7.56 3.45 28.24
N GLU A 389 -7.15 2.26 28.70
CA GLU A 389 -7.64 0.99 28.16
C GLU A 389 -9.16 0.79 28.37
N ASP A 390 -9.72 1.29 29.48
CA ASP A 390 -11.16 1.26 29.76
C ASP A 390 -12.00 2.15 28.80
N LEU A 391 -11.36 2.95 27.96
CA LEU A 391 -11.99 3.90 27.03
C LEU A 391 -11.89 3.47 25.55
N ILE A 392 -11.43 2.26 25.27
CA ILE A 392 -11.33 1.76 23.90
C ILE A 392 -12.72 1.62 23.27
N VAL A 393 -12.90 2.26 22.12
CA VAL A 393 -14.17 2.24 21.39
C VAL A 393 -14.09 1.37 20.14
N ASP A 394 -15.21 0.71 19.82
CA ASP A 394 -15.35 -0.06 18.59
C ASP A 394 -15.45 0.85 17.35
N LEU A 395 -15.17 0.29 16.18
CA LEU A 395 -15.26 0.98 14.88
C LEU A 395 -16.54 1.80 14.67
N VAL A 396 -17.70 1.29 15.06
CA VAL A 396 -18.99 1.97 14.83
C VAL A 396 -19.33 3.00 15.91
N ASN A 397 -18.53 3.07 16.98
CA ASN A 397 -18.76 3.89 18.17
C ASN A 397 -17.79 5.08 18.26
N VAL A 398 -16.95 5.33 17.24
CA VAL A 398 -16.12 6.54 17.18
C VAL A 398 -16.98 7.80 17.01
N GLU A 399 -16.54 8.90 17.61
CA GLU A 399 -17.22 10.19 17.52
C GLU A 399 -16.57 11.11 16.47
N VAL A 400 -17.40 11.77 15.66
CA VAL A 400 -16.95 12.75 14.67
C VAL A 400 -16.22 13.91 15.38
N GLY A 401 -15.02 14.23 14.88
CA GLY A 401 -14.20 15.34 15.41
C GLY A 401 -13.31 14.96 16.58
N ARG A 402 -13.25 13.68 16.98
CA ARG A 402 -12.29 13.16 17.97
C ARG A 402 -11.06 12.55 17.30
N TYR A 403 -9.97 12.51 18.06
CA TYR A 403 -8.73 11.84 17.67
C TYR A 403 -8.59 10.51 18.39
N TYR A 404 -8.10 9.50 17.67
CA TYR A 404 -7.90 8.16 18.18
C TYR A 404 -6.59 7.57 17.64
N GLU A 405 -5.95 6.74 18.45
CA GLU A 405 -4.95 5.78 17.98
C GLU A 405 -5.67 4.49 17.57
N ILE A 406 -5.30 3.95 16.39
CA ILE A 406 -5.90 2.73 15.86
C ILE A 406 -5.27 1.50 16.54
N VAL A 407 -6.11 0.65 17.10
CA VAL A 407 -5.75 -0.65 17.66
C VAL A 407 -6.32 -1.73 16.74
N ILE A 408 -5.52 -2.73 16.41
CA ILE A 408 -5.90 -3.79 15.46
C ILE A 408 -5.71 -5.17 16.05
N THR A 409 -6.69 -6.04 15.78
CA THR A 409 -6.57 -7.48 15.98
C THR A 409 -6.66 -8.18 14.63
N THR A 410 -5.62 -8.94 14.27
CA THR A 410 -5.45 -9.48 12.91
C THR A 410 -5.68 -10.99 12.82
N PHE A 411 -5.86 -11.49 11.59
CA PHE A 411 -5.93 -12.94 11.35
C PHE A 411 -4.58 -13.64 11.52
N THR A 412 -3.48 -12.90 11.53
CA THR A 412 -2.11 -13.42 11.58
C THR A 412 -1.56 -13.55 13.00
N GLY A 413 -2.43 -13.41 14.00
CA GLY A 413 -2.09 -13.25 15.41
C GLY A 413 -1.87 -11.77 15.73
#